data_AF-A0A3E0WHJ1-F1
#
_entry.id   AF-A0A3E0WHJ1-F1
#
_cell.length_a   1.000
_cell.length_b   1.000
_cell.length_c   1.000
_cell.angle_alpha   90.00
_cell.angle_beta   90.00
_cell.angle_gamma   90.00
#
_symmetry.space_group_name_H-M   'P 1'
#
loop_
_entity.id
_entity.type
_entity.pdbx_description
1 polymer ?
#
loop_
_entity_poly.entity_id
_entity_poly.type
_entity_poly.pdbx_seq_one_letter_code
_entity_poly.pdbx_strand_id
1 'polypeptide(L)'
;MGVCMEKLQPFFRRRPSKSRLILFLVAEGYSVPDLLRMSVKELSSLDLPEEISHYRDETLLFIKDTSEGAPAFQFKNGRPMLYGDFHRVISMATRYVLDKPLSQVAFQEHVSSQEDS
;
A
#
# COMPACT_ATOMS: atom_id res chain seq x y z
N MET A 1 -18.03 6.78 2.86
CA MET A 1 -16.70 6.13 3.03
C MET A 1 -15.79 7.07 3.82
N GLY A 2 -15.93 7.16 5.16
CA GLY A 2 -15.17 8.14 5.99
C GLY A 2 -14.41 7.55 7.18
N VAL A 3 -14.57 6.26 7.47
CA VAL A 3 -14.05 5.62 8.70
C VAL A 3 -12.56 5.23 8.59
N CYS A 4 -12.06 5.06 7.36
CA CYS A 4 -10.68 4.62 7.09
C CYS A 4 -9.66 5.74 7.39
N MET A 5 -9.94 6.98 6.97
CA MET A 5 -9.01 8.11 7.08
C MET A 5 -8.76 8.57 8.51
N GLU A 6 -9.80 8.64 9.35
CA GLU A 6 -9.66 9.03 10.76
C GLU A 6 -8.78 8.03 11.53
N LYS A 7 -8.92 6.73 11.22
CA LYS A 7 -8.11 5.66 11.82
C LYS A 7 -6.67 5.66 11.29
N LEU A 8 -6.43 6.06 10.04
CA LEU A 8 -5.10 6.11 9.43
C LEU A 8 -4.34 7.43 9.65
N GLN A 9 -5.02 8.52 10.00
CA GLN A 9 -4.46 9.85 10.23
C GLN A 9 -3.24 9.87 11.19
N PRO A 10 -3.25 9.17 12.34
CA PRO A 10 -2.08 9.12 13.23
C PRO A 10 -0.82 8.53 12.56
N PHE A 11 -1.00 7.69 11.55
CA PHE A 11 0.06 6.95 10.86
C PHE A 11 0.65 7.74 9.71
N PHE A 12 -0.12 8.67 9.13
CA PHE A 12 0.34 9.49 8.03
C PHE A 12 1.40 10.51 8.46
N ARG A 13 1.32 11.06 9.67
CA ARG A 13 2.21 12.16 10.12
C ARG A 13 3.72 11.89 10.02
N ARG A 14 4.17 10.63 10.03
CA ARG A 14 5.61 10.26 10.07
C ARG A 14 6.08 9.39 8.90
N ARG A 15 5.24 9.17 7.90
CA ARG A 15 5.53 8.23 6.79
C ARG A 15 5.79 8.98 5.49
N PRO A 16 6.65 8.45 4.60
CA PRO A 16 6.69 8.89 3.20
C PRO A 16 5.36 8.58 2.49
N SER A 17 5.04 9.36 1.47
CA SER A 17 3.74 9.31 0.77
C SER A 17 3.43 7.95 0.16
N LYS A 18 4.44 7.27 -0.41
CA LYS A 18 4.30 5.88 -0.88
C LYS A 18 3.79 4.92 0.20
N SER A 19 4.32 5.01 1.42
CA SER A 19 3.85 4.17 2.52
C SER A 19 2.44 4.55 2.99
N ARG A 20 2.08 5.84 2.96
CA ARG A 20 0.72 6.30 3.29
C ARG A 20 -0.30 5.75 2.30
N LEU A 21 0.04 5.82 1.02
CA LEU A 21 -0.79 5.30 -0.07
C LEU A 21 -0.99 3.79 0.04
N ILE A 22 0.08 3.02 0.26
CA ILE A 22 -0.01 1.56 0.48
C ILE A 22 -0.96 1.24 1.65
N LEU A 23 -0.85 1.96 2.77
CA LEU A 23 -1.71 1.75 3.94
C LEU A 23 -3.18 2.06 3.65
N PHE A 24 -3.44 3.15 2.92
CA PHE A 24 -4.79 3.49 2.50
C PHE A 24 -5.38 2.40 1.60
N LEU A 25 -4.67 2.00 0.55
CA LEU A 25 -5.16 0.99 -0.40
C LEU A 25 -5.44 -0.35 0.29
N VAL A 26 -4.58 -0.80 1.20
CA VAL A 26 -4.86 -2.02 1.98
C VAL A 26 -6.11 -1.87 2.85
N ALA A 27 -6.31 -0.71 3.46
CA ALA A 27 -7.49 -0.46 4.27
C ALA A 27 -8.79 -0.32 3.45
N GLU A 28 -8.68 0.07 2.17
CA GLU A 28 -9.79 0.04 1.20
C GLU A 28 -10.04 -1.37 0.62
N GLY A 29 -9.22 -2.36 0.98
CA GLY A 29 -9.44 -3.78 0.65
C GLY A 29 -8.48 -4.36 -0.41
N TYR A 30 -7.48 -3.61 -0.88
CA TYR A 30 -6.48 -4.15 -1.79
C TYR A 30 -5.58 -5.17 -1.07
N SER A 31 -5.39 -6.34 -1.67
CA SER A 31 -4.46 -7.34 -1.14
C SER A 31 -3.01 -6.99 -1.47
N VAL A 32 -2.03 -7.56 -0.75
CA VAL A 32 -0.60 -7.36 -1.09
C VAL A 32 -0.26 -7.89 -2.49
N PRO A 33 -0.74 -9.07 -2.92
CA PRO A 33 -0.59 -9.52 -4.31
C PRO A 33 -1.11 -8.51 -5.34
N ASP A 34 -2.25 -7.86 -5.10
CA ASP A 34 -2.80 -6.84 -6.01
C ASP A 34 -1.85 -5.66 -6.13
N LEU A 35 -1.34 -5.17 -4.99
CA LEU A 35 -0.41 -4.05 -4.97
C LEU A 35 0.95 -4.38 -5.63
N LEU A 36 1.40 -5.63 -5.57
CA LEU A 36 2.62 -6.08 -6.25
C LEU A 36 2.45 -6.10 -7.77
N ARG A 37 1.24 -6.43 -8.25
CA ARG A 37 0.91 -6.51 -9.68
C ARG A 37 0.44 -5.19 -10.26
N MET A 38 0.01 -4.26 -9.40
CA MET A 38 -0.50 -2.95 -9.81
C MET A 38 0.51 -2.19 -10.66
N SER A 39 0.08 -1.85 -11.87
CA SER A 39 0.83 -1.06 -12.83
C SER A 39 0.68 0.44 -12.58
N VAL A 40 1.61 1.23 -13.14
CA VAL A 40 1.55 2.70 -13.12
C VAL A 40 0.21 3.22 -13.65
N LYS A 41 -0.33 2.62 -14.71
CA LYS A 41 -1.62 2.98 -15.31
C LYS A 41 -2.80 2.66 -14.38
N GLU A 42 -2.80 1.50 -13.75
CA GLU A 42 -3.83 1.14 -12.78
C GLU A 42 -3.78 2.10 -11.59
N LEU A 43 -2.59 2.38 -11.06
CA LEU A 43 -2.46 3.32 -9.95
C LEU A 43 -2.93 4.73 -10.32
N SER A 44 -2.62 5.23 -11.52
CA SER A 44 -3.02 6.57 -11.96
C SER A 44 -4.52 6.72 -12.21
N SER A 45 -5.21 5.61 -12.50
CA SER A 45 -6.65 5.58 -12.78
C SER A 45 -7.52 5.31 -11.55
N LEU A 46 -6.93 5.06 -10.37
CA LEU A 46 -7.69 4.91 -9.13
C LEU A 46 -8.45 6.19 -8.79
N ASP A 47 -9.74 6.04 -8.53
CA ASP A 47 -10.60 7.09 -7.98
C ASP A 47 -10.36 7.19 -6.47
N LEU A 48 -9.39 8.02 -6.10
CA LEU A 48 -8.95 8.21 -4.71
C LEU A 48 -9.53 9.52 -4.16
N PRO A 49 -9.88 9.57 -2.85
CA PRO A 49 -10.21 10.82 -2.18
C PRO A 49 -9.12 11.88 -2.39
N GLU A 50 -9.51 13.15 -2.46
CA GLU A 50 -8.60 14.28 -2.73
C GLU A 50 -7.38 14.32 -1.77
N GLU A 51 -7.61 13.98 -0.50
CA GLU A 51 -6.54 13.92 0.52
C GLU A 51 -5.48 12.86 0.23
N ILE A 52 -5.83 11.80 -0.50
CA ILE A 52 -4.97 10.67 -0.85
C ILE A 52 -4.40 10.80 -2.26
N SER A 53 -5.10 11.47 -3.18
CA SER A 53 -4.65 11.66 -4.56
C SER A 53 -3.28 12.35 -4.62
N HIS A 54 -3.00 13.28 -3.71
CA HIS A 54 -1.68 13.89 -3.57
C HIS A 54 -0.56 12.85 -3.30
N TYR A 55 -0.81 11.83 -2.48
CA TYR A 55 0.18 10.77 -2.21
C TYR A 55 0.40 9.83 -3.41
N ARG A 56 -0.65 9.59 -4.20
CA ARG A 56 -0.54 8.90 -5.48
C ARG A 56 0.36 9.68 -6.42
N ASP A 57 0.09 10.97 -6.59
CA ASP A 57 0.84 11.81 -7.54
C ASP A 57 2.31 11.92 -7.14
N GLU A 58 2.63 12.11 -5.86
CA GLU A 58 4.01 12.04 -5.37
C GLU A 58 4.64 10.67 -5.61
N THR A 59 3.90 9.58 -5.39
CA THR A 59 4.41 8.22 -5.61
C THR A 59 4.78 8.01 -7.08
N LEU A 60 3.94 8.48 -8.00
CA LEU A 60 4.14 8.42 -9.45
C LEU A 60 5.35 9.26 -9.91
N LEU A 61 5.59 10.44 -9.32
CA LEU A 61 6.74 11.30 -9.64
C LEU A 61 8.10 10.64 -9.38
N PHE A 62 8.17 9.68 -8.45
CA PHE A 62 9.42 8.98 -8.11
C PHE A 62 9.67 7.70 -8.93
N ILE A 63 8.78 7.36 -9.86
CA ILE A 63 8.92 6.18 -10.70
C ILE A 63 9.84 6.52 -11.86
N LYS A 64 10.97 5.82 -11.95
CA LYS A 64 12.03 6.07 -12.93
C LYS A 64 11.66 5.56 -14.33
N ASP A 65 10.86 4.50 -14.39
CA ASP A 65 10.29 3.92 -15.62
C ASP A 65 8.79 4.22 -15.65
N THR A 66 8.42 5.21 -16.45
CA THR A 66 7.03 5.68 -16.57
C THR A 66 6.23 4.87 -17.61
N SER A 67 6.73 3.73 -18.06
CA SER A 67 5.94 2.87 -18.95
C SER A 67 4.65 2.44 -18.24
N GLU A 68 3.54 2.46 -18.97
CA GLU A 68 2.21 2.20 -18.40
C GLU A 68 2.11 0.84 -17.69
N GLY A 69 2.89 -0.15 -18.14
CA GLY A 69 2.95 -1.50 -17.58
C GLY A 69 4.02 -1.70 -16.49
N ALA A 70 4.81 -0.69 -16.15
CA ALA A 70 5.77 -0.78 -15.06
C ALA A 70 5.02 -0.97 -13.72
N PRO A 71 5.56 -1.75 -12.77
CA PRO A 71 4.98 -1.85 -11.45
C PRO A 71 4.90 -0.47 -10.79
N ALA A 72 3.77 -0.13 -10.18
CA ALA A 72 3.54 1.19 -9.59
C ALA A 72 4.41 1.43 -8.35
N PHE A 73 4.64 0.39 -7.56
CA PHE A 73 5.38 0.46 -6.32
C PHE A 73 6.79 -0.06 -6.51
N GLN A 74 7.71 0.85 -6.85
CA GLN A 74 9.13 0.55 -7.06
C GLN A 74 10.03 1.23 -6.03
N PHE A 75 11.22 0.69 -5.83
CA PHE A 75 12.32 1.40 -5.19
C PHE A 75 12.89 2.49 -6.10
N LYS A 76 13.70 3.40 -5.53
CA LYS A 76 14.35 4.49 -6.28
C LYS A 76 15.24 4.01 -7.45
N ASN A 77 15.70 2.76 -7.40
CA ASN A 77 16.49 2.15 -8.46
C ASN A 77 15.63 1.53 -9.59
N GLY A 78 14.30 1.67 -9.53
CA GLY A 78 13.35 1.14 -10.51
C GLY A 78 12.99 -0.34 -10.30
N ARG A 79 13.55 -1.01 -9.28
CA ARG A 79 13.15 -2.39 -8.98
C ARG A 79 11.78 -2.41 -8.29
N PRO A 80 10.92 -3.38 -8.58
CA PRO A 80 9.65 -3.55 -7.86
C PRO A 80 9.90 -3.73 -6.36
N MET A 81 9.01 -3.18 -5.53
CA MET A 81 8.98 -3.51 -4.11
C MET A 81 8.66 -4.99 -3.94
N LEU A 82 9.28 -5.63 -2.95
CA LEU A 82 9.06 -7.04 -2.67
C LEU A 82 7.95 -7.20 -1.64
N TYR A 83 7.36 -8.39 -1.59
CA TYR A 83 6.34 -8.76 -0.61
C TYR A 83 6.72 -8.37 0.82
N GLY A 84 7.98 -8.62 1.22
CA GLY A 84 8.49 -8.30 2.55
C GLY A 84 8.44 -6.80 2.91
N ASP A 85 8.55 -5.92 1.92
CA ASP A 85 8.52 -4.47 2.13
C ASP A 85 7.09 -3.97 2.34
N PHE A 86 6.13 -4.47 1.55
CA PHE A 86 4.71 -4.25 1.79
C PHE A 86 4.31 -4.75 3.16
N HIS A 87 4.70 -5.99 3.50
CA HIS A 87 4.47 -6.57 4.82
C HIS A 87 5.03 -5.67 5.92
N ARG A 88 6.28 -5.18 5.80
CA ARG A 88 6.87 -4.28 6.81
C ARG A 88 6.05 -2.99 7.00
N VAL A 89 5.54 -2.40 5.92
CA VAL A 89 4.69 -1.19 6.00
C VAL A 89 3.39 -1.51 6.75
N ILE A 90 2.72 -2.61 6.39
CA ILE A 90 1.45 -3.05 6.98
C ILE A 90 1.63 -3.49 8.44
N SER A 91 2.61 -4.34 8.75
CA SER A 91 2.90 -4.82 10.12
C SER A 91 3.22 -3.68 11.08
N MET A 92 3.93 -2.65 10.60
CA MET A 92 4.15 -1.49 11.44
C MET A 92 2.85 -0.73 11.69
N ALA A 93 1.97 -0.58 10.70
CA ALA A 93 0.68 0.08 10.92
C ALA A 93 -0.21 -0.73 11.87
N THR A 94 -0.37 -2.04 11.65
CA THR A 94 -1.21 -2.90 12.49
C THR A 94 -0.74 -2.98 13.94
N ARG A 95 0.59 -3.01 14.18
CA ARG A 95 1.16 -2.93 15.54
C ARG A 95 0.74 -1.67 16.32
N TYR A 96 0.52 -0.56 15.62
CA TYR A 96 0.14 0.71 16.23
C TYR A 96 -1.39 0.97 16.18
N VAL A 97 -2.17 0.18 15.42
CA VAL A 97 -3.66 0.24 15.35
C VAL A 97 -4.33 -0.73 16.34
N LEU A 98 -3.81 -1.95 16.49
CA LEU A 98 -4.54 -3.06 17.13
C LEU A 98 -4.07 -3.39 18.55
N ASP A 99 -3.08 -2.67 19.09
CA ASP A 99 -2.38 -3.01 20.36
C ASP A 99 -1.88 -4.47 20.46
N LYS A 100 -1.85 -5.16 19.32
CA LYS A 100 -1.38 -6.53 19.14
C LYS A 100 -0.58 -6.58 17.85
N PRO A 101 0.67 -7.06 17.85
CA PRO A 101 1.40 -7.28 16.62
C PRO A 101 0.66 -8.34 15.81
N LEU A 102 0.29 -8.02 14.57
CA LEU A 102 -0.12 -9.04 13.61
C LEU A 102 1.12 -9.93 13.40
N SER A 103 1.08 -11.15 13.94
CA SER A 103 2.19 -12.08 13.76
C SER A 103 2.29 -12.37 12.26
N GLN A 104 3.52 -12.52 11.78
CA GLN A 104 3.80 -12.86 10.37
C GLN A 104 3.01 -14.11 9.91
N VAL A 105 2.68 -15.00 10.86
CA VAL A 105 1.84 -16.20 10.66
C VAL A 105 0.37 -15.84 10.43
N ALA A 106 -0.23 -14.97 11.26
CA ALA A 106 -1.63 -14.55 11.09
C ALA A 106 -1.85 -13.79 9.77
N PHE A 107 -0.82 -13.08 9.30
CA PHE A 107 -0.84 -12.44 7.99
C PHE A 107 -0.72 -13.45 6.85
N GLN A 108 0.19 -14.44 6.96
CA GLN A 108 0.29 -15.52 5.98
C GLN A 108 -1.01 -16.33 5.90
N GLU A 109 -1.66 -16.66 7.01
CA GLU A 109 -2.96 -17.34 7.04
C GLU A 109 -4.06 -16.52 6.34
N HIS A 110 -4.04 -15.20 6.49
CA HIS A 110 -5.01 -14.32 5.83
C HIS A 110 -4.79 -14.23 4.31
N VAL A 111 -3.53 -14.25 3.85
CA VAL A 111 -3.19 -14.26 2.42
C VAL A 111 -3.48 -15.63 1.80
N SER A 112 -3.12 -16.72 2.46
CA SER A 112 -3.34 -18.08 1.95
C SER A 112 -4.81 -18.51 1.95
N SER A 113 -5.64 -17.97 2.84
CA SER A 113 -7.10 -18.26 2.84
C SER A 113 -7.87 -17.54 1.72
N GLN A 114 -7.23 -16.64 0.97
CA GLN A 114 -7.81 -15.94 -0.18
C GLN A 114 -7.34 -16.51 -1.54
N GLU A 115 -6.41 -17.47 -1.57
CA GLU A 115 -5.95 -18.13 -2.81
C GLU A 115 -6.74 -19.40 -3.17
N ASP A 116 -7.70 -19.81 -2.33
CA ASP A 116 -8.57 -21.00 -2.52
C ASP A 116 -10.06 -20.65 -2.80
N SER A 117 -10.36 -19.44 -3.30
CA SER A 117 -11.70 -19.04 -3.79
C SER A 117 -11.63 -18.44 -5.19
#